data_AF-A0A1A7YQI9-F1
#
_entry.id   AF-A0A1A7YQI9-F1
#
_cell.length_a   1.000
_cell.length_b   1.000
_cell.length_c   1.000
_cell.angle_alpha   90.00
_cell.angle_beta   90.00
_cell.angle_gamma   90.00
#
_symmetry.space_group_name_H-M   'P 1'
#
loop_
_entity.id
_entity.type
_entity.pdbx_description
1 polymer ?
#
loop_
_entity_poly.entity_id
_entity_poly.type
_entity_poly.pdbx_seq_one_letter_code
_entity_poly.pdbx_strand_id
1 'polypeptide(L)'
;VYIQGSVPEDITRFVINLLCGPSDSSDIALHFNPRFDGWDKVVFNSRQNGSWGLEEKIHSMPFSKGKVFEMVVMITSQGYQIKVNGKEFFLFPHRISVEHVRA
;
A
#
# COMPACT_ATOMS: atom_id res chain seq x y z
N VAL A 1 2.41 -5.18 10.23
CA VAL A 1 1.08 -5.66 9.76
C VAL A 1 1.31 -6.85 8.84
N TYR A 2 0.55 -7.92 9.02
CA TYR A 2 0.61 -9.13 8.20
C TYR A 2 -0.77 -9.40 7.60
N ILE A 3 -0.83 -9.61 6.29
CA ILE A 3 -2.07 -9.72 5.52
C ILE A 3 -1.97 -10.97 4.65
N GLN A 4 -2.99 -11.82 4.72
CA GLN A 4 -3.18 -12.92 3.78
C GLN A 4 -4.50 -12.73 3.05
N GLY A 5 -4.51 -13.07 1.77
CA GLY A 5 -5.72 -12.97 0.96
C GLY A 5 -5.56 -13.61 -0.41
N SER A 6 -6.56 -13.41 -1.26
CA SER A 6 -6.54 -13.83 -2.66
C SER A 6 -6.94 -12.66 -3.54
N VAL A 7 -6.25 -12.51 -4.67
CA VAL A 7 -6.61 -11.51 -5.68
C VAL A 7 -7.68 -12.10 -6.59
N PRO A 8 -8.88 -11.50 -6.70
CA PRO A 8 -9.91 -11.96 -7.63
C PRO A 8 -9.42 -11.92 -9.09
N GLU A 9 -9.95 -12.79 -9.94
CA GLU A 9 -9.52 -12.88 -11.34
C GLU A 9 -9.89 -11.63 -12.14
N ASP A 10 -11.08 -11.08 -11.91
CA ASP A 10 -11.61 -9.91 -12.65
C ASP A 10 -11.28 -8.56 -12.00
N ILE A 11 -10.35 -8.52 -11.04
CA ILE A 11 -10.03 -7.27 -10.35
C ILE A 11 -9.30 -6.29 -11.27
N THR A 12 -9.58 -5.00 -11.11
CA THR A 12 -8.81 -3.92 -11.74
C THR A 12 -7.82 -3.28 -10.76
N ARG A 13 -8.18 -3.19 -9.47
CA ARG A 13 -7.32 -2.65 -8.41
C ARG A 13 -7.82 -3.02 -7.02
N PHE A 14 -6.95 -2.94 -6.03
CA PHE A 14 -7.32 -2.93 -4.61
C PHE A 14 -6.46 -1.93 -3.84
N VAL A 15 -6.85 -1.63 -2.60
CA VAL A 15 -6.19 -0.65 -1.75
C VAL A 15 -5.96 -1.23 -0.36
N ILE A 16 -4.80 -0.93 0.20
CA ILE A 16 -4.54 -1.03 1.64
C ILE A 16 -4.14 0.37 2.10
N ASN A 17 -4.86 0.90 3.07
CA ASN A 17 -4.56 2.18 3.69
C ASN A 17 -4.09 1.96 5.13
N LEU A 18 -3.11 2.74 5.57
CA LEU A 18 -2.86 3.00 6.99
C LEU A 18 -3.34 4.41 7.29
N LEU A 19 -4.40 4.53 8.07
CA LEU A 19 -5.10 5.76 8.39
C LEU A 19 -4.58 6.36 9.70
N CYS A 20 -4.59 7.68 9.78
CA CYS A 20 -4.24 8.42 11.00
C CYS A 20 -5.42 8.58 11.98
N GLY A 21 -6.55 7.94 11.69
CA GLY A 21 -7.77 7.99 12.49
C GLY A 21 -8.80 6.98 12.00
N PRO A 22 -9.92 6.82 12.71
CA PRO A 22 -10.91 5.78 12.43
C PRO A 22 -11.87 6.13 11.28
N SER A 23 -11.80 7.35 10.74
CA SER A 23 -12.68 7.81 9.66
C SER A 23 -12.05 7.59 8.30
N ASP A 24 -12.85 7.28 7.28
CA ASP A 24 -12.41 7.24 5.87
C ASP A 24 -11.90 8.60 5.37
N SER A 25 -12.28 9.69 6.05
CA SER A 25 -11.80 11.04 5.78
C SER A 25 -10.47 11.36 6.46
N SER A 26 -9.99 10.51 7.38
CA SER A 26 -8.72 10.71 8.07
C SER A 26 -7.56 10.74 7.08
N ASP A 27 -6.46 11.35 7.52
CA ASP A 27 -5.21 11.32 6.78
C ASP A 27 -4.75 9.89 6.55
N ILE A 28 -4.07 9.66 5.43
CA ILE A 28 -3.59 8.35 5.01
C ILE A 28 -2.06 8.42 5.03
N ALA A 29 -1.43 7.76 6.00
CA ALA A 29 0.03 7.71 6.11
C ALA A 29 0.67 6.83 5.03
N LEU A 30 -0.01 5.74 4.67
CA LEU A 30 0.36 4.84 3.56
C LEU A 30 -0.88 4.50 2.76
N HIS A 31 -0.88 4.85 1.48
CA HIS A 31 -1.81 4.36 0.48
C HIS A 31 -1.06 3.39 -0.44
N PHE A 32 -1.36 2.10 -0.33
CA PHE A 32 -0.80 1.04 -1.17
C PHE A 32 -1.87 0.59 -2.16
N ASN A 33 -1.65 0.82 -3.45
CA ASN A 33 -2.69 0.62 -4.47
C ASN A 33 -2.17 -0.10 -5.72
N PRO A 34 -2.20 -1.44 -5.73
CA PRO A 34 -1.98 -2.25 -6.93
C PRO A 34 -3.08 -2.01 -7.96
N ARG A 35 -2.67 -1.75 -9.20
CA ARG A 35 -3.52 -1.47 -10.36
C ARG A 35 -3.14 -2.39 -11.51
N PHE A 36 -4.11 -3.19 -11.97
CA PHE A 36 -4.03 -4.10 -13.11
C PHE A 36 -4.65 -3.50 -14.38
N ASP A 37 -4.91 -2.18 -14.38
CA ASP A 37 -5.40 -1.46 -15.55
C ASP A 37 -4.25 -0.79 -16.33
N GLY A 38 -4.23 -1.03 -17.63
CA GLY A 38 -3.18 -0.57 -18.55
C GLY A 38 -1.87 -1.34 -18.33
N TRP A 39 -0.77 -0.61 -18.08
CA TRP A 39 0.45 -1.25 -17.59
C TRP A 39 0.36 -1.46 -16.08
N ASP A 40 0.35 -2.73 -15.68
CA ASP A 40 0.39 -3.19 -14.30
C ASP A 40 1.44 -2.45 -13.47
N LYS A 41 1.00 -1.95 -12.31
CA LYS A 41 1.82 -1.13 -11.41
C LYS A 41 1.27 -1.13 -10.00
N VAL A 42 2.12 -0.81 -9.04
CA VAL A 42 1.68 -0.45 -7.69
C VAL A 42 1.93 1.03 -7.46
N VAL A 43 0.89 1.74 -7.02
CA VAL A 43 0.97 3.16 -6.66
C VAL A 43 1.06 3.29 -5.15
N PHE A 44 2.00 4.12 -4.71
CA PHE A 44 2.19 4.52 -3.32
C PHE A 44 1.93 6.01 -3.17
N ASN A 45 1.26 6.40 -2.09
CA ASN A 45 1.09 7.81 -1.74
C ASN A 45 0.75 8.00 -0.25
N SER A 46 0.60 9.25 0.16
CA SER A 46 0.00 9.68 1.42
C SER A 46 -1.07 10.74 1.13
N ARG A 47 -2.09 10.85 1.99
CA ARG A 47 -3.10 11.92 1.92
C ARG A 47 -3.06 12.72 3.23
N GLN A 48 -2.85 14.02 3.15
CA GLN A 48 -2.79 14.93 4.31
C GLN A 48 -3.76 16.08 4.10
N ASN A 49 -4.61 16.36 5.08
CA ASN A 49 -5.65 17.39 5.02
C ASN A 49 -6.49 17.27 3.74
N GLY A 50 -6.88 16.04 3.40
CA GLY A 50 -7.66 15.73 2.20
C GLY A 50 -6.90 15.79 0.86
N SER A 51 -5.64 16.22 0.86
CA SER A 51 -4.83 16.38 -0.37
C SER A 51 -3.85 15.24 -0.56
N TRP A 52 -3.79 14.69 -1.77
CA TRP A 52 -2.82 13.66 -2.14
C TRP A 52 -1.44 14.25 -2.36
N GLY A 53 -0.40 13.54 -1.90
CA GLY A 53 0.98 13.89 -2.20
C GLY A 53 1.41 13.44 -3.61
N LEU A 54 2.71 13.50 -3.88
CA LEU A 54 3.30 13.00 -5.13
C LEU A 54 3.21 11.46 -5.19
N GLU A 55 2.63 10.92 -6.26
CA GLU A 55 2.56 9.47 -6.45
C GLU A 55 3.96 8.86 -6.70
N GLU A 56 4.25 7.75 -6.05
CA GLU A 56 5.37 6.86 -6.41
C GLU A 56 4.79 5.64 -7.15
N LYS A 57 5.26 5.41 -8.38
CA LYS A 57 4.72 4.38 -9.27
C LYS A 57 5.78 3.33 -9.55
N ILE A 58 5.52 2.11 -9.11
CA ILE A 58 6.41 0.98 -9.35
C ILE A 58 5.81 0.13 -10.47
N HIS A 59 6.47 0.12 -11.63
CA HIS A 59 6.08 -0.67 -12.80
C HIS A 59 6.51 -2.14 -12.66
N SER A 60 6.09 -2.74 -11.54
CA SER A 60 6.24 -4.15 -11.22
C SER A 60 5.02 -4.58 -10.41
N MET A 61 4.52 -5.78 -10.67
CA MET A 61 3.33 -6.32 -10.02
C MET A 61 3.70 -7.55 -9.18
N PRO A 62 3.68 -7.46 -7.85
CA PRO A 62 4.05 -8.57 -6.98
C PRO A 62 2.88 -9.55 -6.74
N PHE A 63 1.71 -9.24 -7.31
CA PHE A 63 0.48 -10.03 -7.17
C PHE A 63 0.11 -10.69 -8.49
N SER A 64 -0.67 -11.75 -8.43
CA SER A 64 -1.25 -12.40 -9.60
C SER A 64 -2.74 -12.59 -9.41
N LYS A 65 -3.51 -12.25 -10.44
CA LYS A 65 -4.97 -12.48 -10.48
C LYS A 65 -5.28 -13.97 -10.27
N GLY A 66 -6.32 -14.25 -9.50
CA GLY A 66 -6.73 -15.61 -9.12
C GLY A 66 -5.79 -16.33 -8.15
N LYS A 67 -4.77 -15.66 -7.59
CA LYS A 67 -3.79 -16.28 -6.69
C LYS A 67 -3.89 -15.73 -5.27
N VAL A 68 -3.55 -16.60 -4.31
CA VAL A 68 -3.33 -16.22 -2.91
C VAL A 68 -2.03 -15.42 -2.78
N PHE A 69 -1.98 -14.55 -1.79
CA PHE A 69 -0.80 -13.79 -1.45
C PHE A 69 -0.62 -13.68 0.08
N GLU A 70 0.63 -13.51 0.47
CA GLU A 70 1.03 -12.99 1.76
C GLU A 70 1.66 -11.62 1.56
N MET A 71 1.31 -10.65 2.41
CA MET A 71 1.92 -9.33 2.44
C MET A 71 2.31 -8.95 3.87
N VAL A 72 3.50 -8.38 4.00
CA VAL A 72 4.00 -7.84 5.26
C VAL A 72 4.35 -6.38 5.07
N VAL A 73 3.80 -5.53 5.94
CA VAL A 73 4.20 -4.13 6.11
C VAL A 73 5.00 -4.04 7.39
N MET A 74 6.31 -3.80 7.26
CA MET A 74 7.22 -3.58 8.38
C MET A 74 7.46 -2.08 8.54
N ILE A 75 7.35 -1.58 9.76
CA ILE A 75 7.70 -0.21 10.10
C ILE A 75 9.20 -0.19 10.40
N THR A 76 9.95 0.60 9.65
CA THR A 76 11.37 0.86 9.89
C THR A 76 11.57 2.32 10.23
N SER A 77 12.80 2.71 10.62
CA SER A 77 13.14 4.11 10.82
C SER A 77 13.07 4.95 9.54
N GLN A 78 13.21 4.32 8.36
CA GLN A 78 13.19 5.00 7.06
C GLN A 78 11.78 5.11 6.46
N GLY A 79 10.92 4.13 6.73
CA GLY A 79 9.64 4.02 6.04
C GLY A 79 8.92 2.69 6.27
N TYR A 80 7.89 2.47 5.47
CA TYR A 80 7.15 1.22 5.38
C TYR A 80 7.83 0.30 4.39
N GLN A 81 8.51 -0.74 4.89
CA GLN A 81 9.08 -1.79 4.07
C GLN A 81 8.00 -2.82 3.74
N ILE A 82 7.71 -2.95 2.44
CA ILE A 82 6.73 -3.90 1.92
C ILE A 82 7.43 -5.16 1.44
N LYS A 83 6.93 -6.31 1.91
CA LYS A 83 7.24 -7.63 1.38
C LYS A 83 5.96 -8.29 0.89
N VAL A 84 6.04 -8.97 -0.25
CA VAL A 84 4.94 -9.77 -0.80
C VAL A 84 5.48 -11.15 -1.14
N ASN A 85 4.83 -12.20 -0.66
CA ASN A 85 5.23 -13.61 -0.83
C ASN A 85 6.71 -13.85 -0.47
N GLY A 86 7.13 -13.31 0.69
CA GLY A 86 8.50 -13.42 1.20
C GLY A 86 9.55 -12.54 0.50
N LYS A 87 9.22 -11.86 -0.61
CA LYS A 87 10.15 -11.03 -1.38
C LYS A 87 10.01 -9.56 -1.06
N GLU A 88 11.12 -8.85 -1.00
CA GLU A 88 11.12 -7.38 -0.89
C GLU A 88 10.53 -6.76 -2.14
N PHE A 89 9.60 -5.82 -1.94
CA PHE A 89 8.93 -5.14 -3.03
C PHE A 89 9.31 -3.66 -3.08
N PHE A 90 9.06 -2.92 -1.99
CA PHE A 90 9.31 -1.49 -1.98
C PHE A 90 9.46 -0.95 -0.56
N LEU A 91 10.30 0.08 -0.39
CA LEU A 91 10.39 0.88 0.84
C LEU A 91 9.75 2.24 0.56
N PHE A 92 8.56 2.48 1.11
CA PHE A 92 7.91 3.80 1.01
C PHE A 92 8.33 4.67 2.19
N PRO A 93 9.06 5.79 1.98
CA PRO A 93 9.52 6.64 3.07
C PRO A 93 8.37 7.24 3.88
N HIS A 94 8.57 7.45 5.17
CA HIS A 94 7.56 8.10 6.01
C HIS A 94 7.31 9.54 5.57
N ARG A 95 6.07 9.84 5.16
CA ARG A 95 5.59 11.21 4.88
C ARG A 95 4.74 11.81 6.01
N ILE A 96 4.23 10.94 6.88
CA ILE A 96 3.56 11.25 8.13
C ILE A 96 4.24 10.40 9.21
N SER A 97 4.42 10.93 10.41
CA SER A 97 4.94 10.15 11.53
C SER A 97 4.10 8.91 11.75
N VAL A 98 4.76 7.76 11.91
CA VAL A 98 4.09 6.48 12.18
C VAL A 98 3.31 6.50 13.49
N GLU A 99 3.70 7.38 14.42
CA GLU A 99 3.00 7.60 15.68
C GLU A 99 1.59 8.16 15.50
N HIS A 100 1.21 8.64 14.31
CA HIS A 100 -0.14 9.08 14.00
C HIS A 100 -1.03 7.98 13.43
N VAL A 101 -0.49 6.82 13.02
CA VAL A 101 -1.29 5.72 12.45
C VAL A 101 -2.18 5.09 13.52
N ARG A 102 -3.46 4.90 13.21
CA ARG A 102 -4.50 4.42 14.14
C ARG A 102 -5.38 3.29 13.59
N ALA A 103 -5.44 3.12 12.27
CA ALA A 103 -6.26 2.10 11.59
C ALA A 103 -5.57 1.59 10.33
#